data_AF-A0A8C5LFS5-F1
#
_entry.id   AF-A0A8C5LFS5-F1
#
_cell.length_a   1.000
_cell.length_b   1.000
_cell.length_c   1.000
_cell.angle_alpha   90.00
_cell.angle_beta   90.00
_cell.angle_gamma   90.00
#
_symmetry.space_group_name_H-M   'P 1'
#
loop_
_entity.id
_entity.type
_entity.pdbx_description
1 polymer ?
#
loop_
_entity_poly.entity_id
_entity_poly.type
_entity_poly.pdbx_seq_one_letter_code
_entity_poly.pdbx_strand_id
1 'polypeptide(L)'
;MCLKMSKTKKNILNSIQCRHWVGAVRSLHTGPALLSVRKFTEKHEWITTENGIGTVGISNFAQEALGDVVYFSLPEIGTKLKKQDEFGALESVKAASELYSPLSGEVTEVNEALAENPGLVNKSCYEDGWLIKMALSNPSELDERMSEEAYEKYLKSVEE
;
A
#
# COMPACT_ATOMS: atom_id res chain seq x y z
N MET A 1 -62.52 55.23 24.96
CA MET A 1 -61.55 55.02 23.86
C MET A 1 -60.81 53.72 24.14
N CYS A 2 -61.10 52.60 23.45
CA CYS A 2 -60.47 52.19 22.17
C CYS A 2 -58.93 52.33 22.23
N LEU A 3 -58.07 51.30 22.14
CA LEU A 3 -58.11 50.12 21.27
C LEU A 3 -57.25 48.92 21.79
N LYS A 4 -57.75 47.69 21.52
CA LYS A 4 -57.10 46.38 21.20
C LYS A 4 -56.05 45.80 22.18
N MET A 5 -56.34 44.76 22.98
CA MET A 5 -56.42 43.30 22.67
C MET A 5 -55.23 42.71 21.90
N SER A 6 -54.33 41.98 22.58
CA SER A 6 -54.18 40.50 22.57
C SER A 6 -53.25 39.98 21.43
N LYS A 7 -52.30 39.04 21.54
CA LYS A 7 -52.17 37.74 22.24
C LYS A 7 -50.68 37.28 22.10
N THR A 8 -49.99 36.84 23.17
CA THR A 8 -49.56 35.44 23.51
C THR A 8 -48.85 34.64 22.40
N LYS A 9 -47.80 33.81 22.59
CA LYS A 9 -47.33 32.99 23.75
C LYS A 9 -46.01 32.26 23.35
N LYS A 10 -45.24 31.84 24.38
CA LYS A 10 -44.47 30.57 24.49
C LYS A 10 -43.22 30.34 23.61
N ASN A 11 -42.04 30.14 24.22
CA ASN A 11 -41.55 28.79 24.61
C ASN A 11 -40.16 28.84 25.29
N ILE A 12 -40.11 28.31 26.52
CA ILE A 12 -39.19 27.28 27.08
C ILE A 12 -37.69 27.63 27.01
N LEU A 13 -37.16 28.29 28.05
CA LEU A 13 -36.49 27.71 29.24
C LEU A 13 -35.21 26.91 28.94
N ASN A 14 -34.11 27.55 29.33
CA ASN A 14 -32.76 27.01 29.39
C ASN A 14 -32.40 26.73 30.87
N SER A 15 -31.50 25.76 31.06
CA SER A 15 -30.64 25.53 32.24
C SER A 15 -31.29 24.93 33.51
N ILE A 16 -30.81 23.76 33.94
CA ILE A 16 -29.75 23.60 34.95
C ILE A 16 -29.59 22.10 35.29
N GLN A 17 -28.34 21.65 35.17
CA GLN A 17 -27.63 20.54 35.82
C GLN A 17 -28.41 19.38 36.46
N CYS A 18 -27.99 18.16 36.08
CA CYS A 18 -27.91 17.05 37.01
C CYS A 18 -26.59 16.29 36.77
N ARG A 19 -25.68 16.34 37.76
CA ARG A 19 -24.49 15.49 37.84
C ARG A 19 -24.95 14.10 38.23
N HIS A 20 -24.80 13.09 37.39
CA HIS A 20 -24.73 11.70 37.84
C HIS A 20 -23.77 10.91 36.93
N TRP A 21 -22.92 10.16 37.63
CA TRP A 21 -21.88 9.24 37.17
C TRP A 21 -22.38 8.33 36.04
N VAL A 22 -21.76 8.39 34.85
CA VAL A 22 -21.88 7.34 33.83
C VAL A 22 -20.46 6.95 33.44
N GLY A 23 -20.14 5.68 33.63
CA GLY A 23 -18.82 5.11 33.44
C GLY A 23 -18.23 5.46 32.08
N ALA A 24 -16.95 5.79 32.06
CA ALA A 24 -16.16 5.86 30.85
C ALA A 24 -16.06 4.44 30.25
N VAL A 25 -17.02 4.08 29.40
CA VAL A 25 -16.85 2.96 28.47
C VAL A 25 -15.79 3.42 27.48
N ARG A 26 -14.53 3.05 27.75
CA ARG A 26 -13.48 3.09 26.73
C ARG A 26 -13.92 2.12 25.64
N SER A 27 -14.46 2.64 24.55
CA SER A 27 -14.63 1.86 23.33
C SER A 27 -13.24 1.49 22.83
N LEU A 28 -12.78 0.29 23.21
CA LEU A 28 -11.65 -0.34 22.57
C LEU A 28 -12.13 -0.75 21.18
N HIS A 29 -11.95 0.15 20.21
CA HIS A 29 -11.90 -0.29 18.83
C HIS A 29 -10.59 -1.06 18.70
N THR A 30 -10.66 -2.39 18.83
CA THR A 30 -9.69 -3.27 18.20
C THR A 30 -9.92 -3.13 16.70
N GLY A 31 -9.42 -2.04 16.12
CA GLY A 31 -9.13 -2.02 14.70
C GLY A 31 -8.14 -3.16 14.44
N PRO A 32 -8.27 -3.89 13.32
CA PRO A 32 -7.30 -4.92 13.00
C PRO A 32 -5.93 -4.23 12.99
N ALA A 33 -5.00 -4.73 13.81
CA ALA A 33 -3.60 -4.41 13.63
C ALA A 33 -3.29 -4.77 12.17
N LEU A 34 -2.94 -3.76 11.37
CA LEU A 34 -2.64 -3.92 9.96
C LEU A 34 -1.41 -4.82 9.86
N LEU A 35 -1.65 -6.13 9.77
CA LEU A 35 -0.64 -7.07 9.34
C LEU A 35 -0.24 -6.65 7.93
N SER A 36 1.05 -6.44 7.73
CA SER A 36 1.63 -6.13 6.42
C SER A 36 1.53 -7.39 5.56
N VAL A 37 0.40 -7.58 4.90
CA VAL A 37 0.13 -8.75 4.04
C VAL A 37 0.75 -8.51 2.67
N ARG A 38 1.62 -9.42 2.24
CA ARG A 38 2.21 -9.38 0.90
C ARG A 38 1.21 -9.81 -0.17
N LYS A 39 1.20 -9.08 -1.27
CA LYS A 39 0.37 -9.31 -2.43
C LYS A 39 1.23 -9.36 -3.69
N PHE A 40 0.79 -10.09 -4.70
CA PHE A 40 1.57 -10.37 -5.90
C PHE A 40 0.82 -9.99 -7.19
N THR A 41 1.59 -9.65 -8.22
CA THR A 41 1.12 -9.43 -9.59
C THR A 41 1.41 -10.65 -10.45
N GLU A 42 0.78 -10.71 -11.63
CA GLU A 42 1.08 -11.71 -12.66
C GLU A 42 2.48 -11.52 -13.26
N LYS A 43 3.05 -10.32 -13.14
CA LYS A 43 4.41 -10.00 -13.60
C LYS A 43 5.49 -10.23 -12.53
N HIS A 44 5.14 -11.00 -11.49
CA HIS A 44 6.05 -11.45 -10.44
C HIS A 44 6.62 -10.34 -9.56
N GLU A 45 5.99 -9.17 -9.51
CA GLU A 45 6.25 -8.15 -8.49
C GLU A 45 5.41 -8.42 -7.24
N TRP A 46 5.91 -8.01 -6.08
CA TRP A 46 5.20 -8.03 -4.82
C TRP A 46 5.02 -6.63 -4.26
N ILE A 47 3.98 -6.47 -3.44
CA ILE A 47 3.75 -5.28 -2.63
C ILE A 47 3.34 -5.67 -1.20
N THR A 48 3.93 -5.02 -0.21
CA THR A 48 3.45 -5.02 1.18
C THR A 48 2.98 -3.63 1.54
N THR A 49 1.94 -3.52 2.37
CA THR A 49 1.35 -2.22 2.72
C THR A 49 1.36 -1.99 4.21
N GLU A 50 1.94 -0.87 4.63
CA GLU A 50 1.94 -0.43 6.02
C GLU A 50 1.63 1.06 6.09
N ASN A 51 0.63 1.46 6.87
CA ASN A 51 0.26 2.87 7.09
C ASN A 51 0.06 3.69 5.80
N GLY A 52 -0.48 3.07 4.74
CA GLY A 52 -0.72 3.73 3.44
C GLY A 52 0.49 3.82 2.52
N ILE A 53 1.64 3.30 2.95
CA ILE A 53 2.84 3.15 2.14
C ILE A 53 2.92 1.71 1.62
N GLY A 54 3.08 1.59 0.30
CA GLY A 54 3.36 0.33 -0.38
C GLY A 54 4.85 0.17 -0.62
N THR A 55 5.46 -0.90 -0.11
CA THR A 55 6.82 -1.31 -0.44
C THR A 55 6.75 -2.33 -1.56
N VAL A 56 7.49 -2.10 -2.66
CA VAL A 56 7.42 -2.90 -3.88
C VAL A 56 8.77 -3.59 -4.14
N GLY A 57 8.74 -4.83 -4.61
CA GLY A 57 9.92 -5.56 -5.07
C GLY A 57 9.58 -6.67 -6.06
N ILE A 58 10.57 -7.48 -6.46
CA ILE A 58 10.35 -8.68 -7.28
C ILE A 58 10.35 -9.95 -6.44
N SER A 59 9.60 -10.96 -6.86
CA SER A 59 9.49 -12.23 -6.13
C SER A 59 10.74 -13.11 -6.27
N ASN A 60 10.83 -14.14 -5.41
CA ASN A 60 11.89 -15.15 -5.51
C ASN A 60 11.90 -15.85 -6.88
N PHE A 61 10.72 -16.14 -7.42
CA PHE A 61 10.60 -16.74 -8.75
C PHE A 61 11.23 -15.87 -9.84
N ALA A 62 10.94 -14.55 -9.81
CA ALA A 62 11.49 -13.61 -10.77
C ALA A 62 13.02 -13.54 -10.69
N GLN A 63 13.58 -13.38 -9.49
CA GLN A 63 15.04 -13.26 -9.34
C GLN A 63 15.76 -14.57 -9.75
N GLU A 64 15.18 -15.74 -9.48
CA GLU A 64 15.76 -17.02 -9.92
C GLU A 64 15.78 -17.14 -11.46
N ALA A 65 14.68 -16.74 -12.11
CA ALA A 65 14.57 -16.74 -13.57
C ALA A 65 15.57 -15.77 -14.21
N LEU A 66 15.76 -14.59 -13.61
CA LEU A 66 16.72 -13.59 -14.08
C LEU A 66 18.17 -14.00 -13.82
N GLY A 67 18.45 -14.72 -12.73
CA GLY A 67 19.80 -14.98 -12.26
C GLY A 67 20.46 -13.74 -11.64
N ASP A 68 21.79 -13.68 -11.66
CA ASP A 68 22.56 -12.63 -10.97
C ASP A 68 22.26 -11.24 -11.55
N VAL A 69 21.57 -10.43 -10.75
CA VAL A 69 21.17 -9.07 -11.11
C VAL A 69 22.36 -8.13 -10.94
N VAL A 70 22.61 -7.30 -11.94
CA VAL A 70 23.78 -6.42 -12.01
C VAL A 70 23.43 -4.94 -12.11
N TYR A 71 22.20 -4.61 -12.49
CA TYR A 71 21.79 -3.21 -12.68
C TYR A 71 20.29 -3.00 -12.47
N PHE A 72 19.94 -1.79 -12.04
CA PHE A 72 18.57 -1.29 -11.93
C PHE A 72 18.48 0.14 -12.48
N SER A 73 17.40 0.41 -13.21
CA SER A 73 16.95 1.75 -13.56
C SER A 73 15.66 2.02 -12.81
N LEU A 74 15.73 2.75 -11.70
CA LEU A 74 14.59 3.07 -10.82
C LEU A 74 14.13 4.53 -11.03
N PRO A 75 12.87 4.85 -10.73
CA PRO A 75 12.29 6.18 -10.97
C PRO A 75 12.77 7.18 -9.92
N GLU A 76 12.56 8.46 -10.16
CA GLU A 76 12.85 9.50 -9.17
C GLU A 76 11.76 9.55 -8.07
N ILE A 77 12.15 9.95 -6.86
CA ILE A 77 11.19 10.28 -5.79
C ILE A 77 10.28 11.42 -6.27
N GLY A 78 8.97 11.29 -6.02
CA GLY A 78 7.92 12.19 -6.48
C GLY A 78 7.29 11.77 -7.83
N THR A 79 7.80 10.72 -8.47
CA THR A 79 7.20 10.18 -9.70
C THR A 79 5.80 9.65 -9.40
N LYS A 80 4.81 10.07 -10.21
CA LYS A 80 3.44 9.56 -10.13
C LYS A 80 3.28 8.39 -11.08
N LEU A 81 2.87 7.25 -10.54
CA LEU A 81 2.68 6.01 -11.27
C LEU A 81 1.20 5.63 -11.23
N LYS A 82 0.66 5.16 -12.34
CA LYS A 82 -0.60 4.43 -12.37
C LYS A 82 -0.31 2.94 -12.26
N LYS A 83 -1.31 2.18 -11.82
CA LYS A 83 -1.29 0.72 -11.90
C LYS A 83 -0.91 0.29 -13.34
N GLN A 84 0.05 -0.64 -13.45
CA GLN A 84 0.63 -1.16 -14.70
C GLN A 84 1.48 -0.17 -15.51
N ASP A 85 1.76 1.04 -15.00
CA ASP A 85 2.79 1.87 -15.61
C ASP A 85 4.16 1.23 -15.41
N GLU A 86 4.98 1.25 -16.45
CA GLU A 86 6.41 0.94 -16.34
C GLU A 86 7.08 2.01 -15.46
N PHE A 87 7.76 1.60 -14.41
CA PHE A 87 8.48 2.53 -13.52
C PHE A 87 9.99 2.39 -13.62
N GLY A 88 10.48 1.33 -14.25
CA GLY A 88 11.89 1.03 -14.29
C GLY A 88 12.20 -0.27 -15.02
N ALA A 89 13.46 -0.65 -14.95
CA ALA A 89 13.95 -1.91 -15.50
C ALA A 89 15.06 -2.47 -14.61
N LEU A 90 15.28 -3.77 -14.73
CA LEU A 90 16.44 -4.45 -14.17
C LEU A 90 17.19 -5.20 -15.25
N GLU A 91 18.48 -5.41 -15.02
CA GLU A 91 19.34 -6.21 -15.91
C GLU A 91 20.15 -7.21 -15.08
N SER A 92 20.24 -8.42 -15.60
CA SER A 92 21.04 -9.51 -15.08
C SER A 92 22.08 -9.93 -16.12
N VAL A 93 22.96 -10.87 -15.74
CA VAL A 93 23.91 -11.49 -16.69
C VAL A 93 23.20 -12.31 -17.78
N LYS A 94 21.93 -12.67 -17.58
CA LYS A 94 21.17 -13.55 -18.48
C LYS A 94 20.10 -12.82 -19.29
N ALA A 95 19.46 -11.81 -18.70
CA ALA A 95 18.27 -11.17 -19.25
C ALA A 95 18.09 -9.74 -18.74
N ALA A 96 17.20 -8.99 -19.37
CA ALA A 96 16.66 -7.74 -18.87
C ALA A 96 15.14 -7.88 -18.75
N SER A 97 14.53 -7.17 -17.80
CA SER A 97 13.08 -7.14 -17.62
C SER A 97 12.65 -5.74 -17.22
N GLU A 98 11.54 -5.28 -17.79
CA GLU A 98 10.88 -4.07 -17.29
C GLU A 98 10.14 -4.36 -15.98
N LEU A 99 9.92 -3.30 -15.20
CA LEU A 99 9.27 -3.31 -13.90
C LEU A 99 7.99 -2.49 -13.94
N TYR A 100 6.88 -3.07 -13.48
CA TYR A 100 5.56 -2.44 -13.59
C TYR A 100 4.96 -2.15 -12.22
N SER A 101 4.31 -0.99 -12.10
CA SER A 101 3.78 -0.54 -10.83
C SER A 101 2.58 -1.41 -10.44
N PRO A 102 2.60 -2.05 -9.25
CA PRO A 102 1.50 -2.92 -8.85
C PRO A 102 0.23 -2.12 -8.58
N LEU A 103 0.34 -0.87 -8.11
CA LEU A 103 -0.78 0.03 -7.78
C LEU A 103 -0.51 1.45 -8.29
N SER A 104 -1.54 2.29 -8.26
CA SER A 104 -1.44 3.73 -8.52
C SER A 104 -0.97 4.49 -7.28
N GLY A 105 -0.02 5.41 -7.43
CA GLY A 105 0.59 6.14 -6.31
C GLY A 105 1.69 7.11 -6.70
N GLU A 106 2.39 7.61 -5.68
CA GLU A 106 3.56 8.49 -5.84
C GLU A 106 4.77 7.86 -5.15
N VAL A 107 5.91 7.78 -5.85
CA VAL A 107 7.16 7.24 -5.31
C VAL A 107 7.65 8.12 -4.17
N THR A 108 7.82 7.55 -2.98
CA THR A 108 8.29 8.26 -1.79
C THR A 108 9.73 7.91 -1.41
N GLU A 109 10.22 6.74 -1.83
CA GLU A 109 11.57 6.26 -1.50
C GLU A 109 12.05 5.29 -2.58
N VAL A 110 13.36 5.26 -2.82
CA VAL A 110 14.03 4.29 -3.69
C VAL A 110 15.13 3.60 -2.89
N ASN A 111 15.40 2.33 -3.17
CA ASN A 111 16.42 1.59 -2.45
C ASN A 111 17.83 1.92 -2.98
N GLU A 112 18.46 2.93 -2.41
CA GLU A 112 19.80 3.38 -2.79
C GLU A 112 20.88 2.29 -2.60
N ALA A 113 20.65 1.31 -1.72
CA ALA A 113 21.61 0.23 -1.49
C ALA A 113 21.80 -0.66 -2.73
N LEU A 114 20.84 -0.69 -3.65
CA LEU A 114 20.93 -1.46 -4.89
C LEU A 114 21.95 -0.90 -5.88
N ALA A 115 22.31 0.38 -5.78
CA ALA A 115 23.35 0.97 -6.61
C ALA A 115 24.74 0.41 -6.29
N GLU A 116 25.00 0.12 -5.01
CA GLU A 116 26.27 -0.46 -4.56
C GLU A 116 26.23 -2.00 -4.53
N ASN A 117 25.05 -2.59 -4.28
CA ASN A 117 24.88 -4.03 -4.12
C ASN A 117 23.58 -4.53 -4.77
N PRO A 118 23.52 -4.62 -6.11
CA PRO A 118 22.33 -5.09 -6.83
C PRO A 118 21.95 -6.54 -6.46
N GLY A 119 22.93 -7.35 -6.04
CA GLY A 119 22.71 -8.72 -5.59
C GLY A 119 21.89 -8.87 -4.31
N LEU A 120 21.52 -7.78 -3.63
CA LEU A 120 20.52 -7.81 -2.55
C LEU A 120 19.19 -8.38 -3.04
N VAL A 121 18.80 -8.11 -4.28
CA VAL A 121 17.57 -8.68 -4.86
C VAL A 121 17.65 -10.19 -4.97
N ASN A 122 18.80 -10.75 -5.31
CA ASN A 122 18.97 -12.21 -5.34
C ASN A 122 19.01 -12.84 -3.93
N LYS A 123 19.55 -12.14 -2.93
CA LYS A 123 19.76 -12.68 -1.58
C LYS A 123 18.59 -12.46 -0.62
N SER A 124 17.85 -11.37 -0.81
CA SER A 124 16.92 -10.80 0.17
C SER A 124 15.73 -10.12 -0.52
N CYS A 125 15.19 -10.72 -1.60
CA CYS A 125 14.15 -10.13 -2.47
C CYS A 125 12.90 -9.60 -1.73
N TYR A 126 12.64 -10.12 -0.54
CA TYR A 126 11.46 -9.82 0.28
C TYR A 126 11.74 -8.90 1.47
N GLU A 127 13.01 -8.65 1.78
CA GLU A 127 13.45 -7.81 2.89
C GLU A 127 14.32 -6.67 2.32
N ASP A 128 15.65 -6.84 2.25
CA ASP A 128 16.59 -5.76 1.85
C ASP A 128 16.59 -5.47 0.34
N GLY A 129 16.01 -6.36 -0.47
CA GLY A 129 15.91 -6.28 -1.93
C GLY A 129 14.65 -5.57 -2.44
N TRP A 130 13.97 -4.78 -1.61
CA TRP A 130 12.88 -3.92 -2.08
C TRP A 130 13.40 -2.88 -3.09
N LEU A 131 12.55 -2.41 -4.00
CA LEU A 131 12.94 -1.50 -5.09
C LEU A 131 12.53 -0.06 -4.80
N ILE A 132 11.24 0.13 -4.54
CA ILE A 132 10.64 1.45 -4.28
C ILE A 132 9.64 1.36 -3.13
N LYS A 133 9.39 2.49 -2.48
CA LYS A 133 8.19 2.71 -1.66
C LYS A 133 7.34 3.78 -2.31
N MET A 134 6.03 3.64 -2.20
CA MET A 134 5.08 4.57 -2.78
C MET A 134 3.89 4.85 -1.86
N ALA A 135 3.44 6.11 -1.85
CA ALA A 135 2.17 6.50 -1.25
C ALA A 135 1.02 6.08 -2.16
N LEU A 136 0.10 5.27 -1.65
CA LEU A 136 -0.97 4.69 -2.45
C LEU A 136 -2.08 5.72 -2.72
N SER A 137 -2.34 6.01 -4.00
CA SER A 137 -3.45 6.88 -4.41
C SER A 137 -4.79 6.15 -4.39
N ASN A 138 -4.78 4.83 -4.60
CA ASN A 138 -6.00 4.01 -4.67
C ASN A 138 -5.80 2.64 -3.98
N PRO A 139 -5.96 2.56 -2.65
CA PRO A 139 -5.71 1.32 -1.91
C PRO A 139 -6.61 0.13 -2.29
N SER A 140 -7.79 0.35 -2.89
CA SER A 140 -8.67 -0.74 -3.30
C SER A 140 -8.12 -1.57 -4.45
N GLU A 141 -7.13 -1.07 -5.20
CA GLU A 141 -6.44 -1.84 -6.24
C GLU A 141 -5.66 -3.05 -5.66
N LEU A 142 -5.43 -3.07 -4.34
CA LEU A 142 -4.80 -4.17 -3.63
C LEU A 142 -5.67 -5.43 -3.60
N ASP A 143 -7.00 -5.28 -3.61
CA ASP A 143 -7.95 -6.39 -3.55
C ASP A 143 -7.91 -7.25 -4.83
N GLU A 144 -7.46 -6.66 -5.93
CA GLU A 144 -7.25 -7.31 -7.22
C GLU A 144 -5.87 -7.99 -7.34
N ARG A 145 -5.00 -7.88 -6.33
CA ARG A 145 -3.69 -8.56 -6.32
C ARG A 145 -3.82 -9.94 -5.68
N MET A 146 -2.99 -10.86 -6.15
CA MET A 146 -2.98 -12.23 -5.65
C MET A 146 -2.49 -12.27 -4.20
N SER A 147 -3.15 -13.08 -3.37
CA SER A 147 -2.54 -13.52 -2.11
C SER A 147 -1.35 -14.44 -2.41
N GLU A 148 -0.52 -14.69 -1.40
CA GLU A 148 0.59 -15.64 -1.48
C GLU A 148 0.12 -17.03 -1.93
N GLU A 149 -0.94 -17.56 -1.33
CA GLU A 149 -1.54 -18.86 -1.72
C GLU A 149 -2.06 -18.89 -3.16
N ALA A 150 -2.60 -17.77 -3.65
CA ALA A 150 -3.08 -17.66 -5.04
C ALA A 150 -1.88 -17.59 -6.01
N TYR A 151 -0.83 -16.87 -5.63
CA TYR A 151 0.40 -16.77 -6.41
C TYR A 151 1.13 -18.11 -6.52
N GLU A 152 1.22 -18.89 -5.45
CA GLU A 152 1.80 -20.25 -5.51
C GLU A 152 1.04 -21.18 -6.46
N LYS A 153 -0.30 -21.08 -6.49
CA LYS A 153 -1.12 -21.83 -7.45
C LYS A 153 -0.90 -21.35 -8.88
N TYR A 154 -0.81 -20.04 -9.06
CA TYR A 154 -0.50 -19.43 -10.36
C TYR A 154 0.85 -19.93 -10.89
N LEU A 155 1.91 -19.93 -10.09
CA LEU A 155 3.22 -20.43 -10.50
C LEU A 155 3.17 -21.88 -10.99
N LYS A 156 2.49 -22.77 -10.24
CA LYS A 156 2.31 -24.17 -10.64
C LYS A 156 1.57 -24.32 -11.98
N SER A 157 0.62 -23.43 -12.27
CA SER A 157 -0.14 -23.47 -13.53
C SER A 157 0.64 -22.94 -14.74
N VAL A 158 1.71 -22.18 -14.52
CA VAL A 158 2.55 -21.61 -15.58
C VAL A 158 3.72 -22.55 -15.93
N GLU A 159 4.10 -23.45 -15.01
CA GLU A 159 5.16 -24.44 -15.20
C GLU A 159 4.70 -25.72 -15.96
N GLU A 160 3.39 -25.93 -16.12
CA GLU A 160 2.77 -27.05 -16.84
C GLU A 160 2.48 -26.72 -18.32
#